data_AF-A0A4R6HA55-F1
#
_entry.id   AF-A0A4R6HA55-F1
#
_cell.length_a   1.000
_cell.length_b   1.000
_cell.length_c   1.000
_cell.angle_alpha   90.00
_cell.angle_beta   90.00
_cell.angle_gamma   90.00
#
_symmetry.space_group_name_H-M   'P 1'
#
loop_
_entity.id
_entity.type
_entity.pdbx_description
1 polymer ?
#
loop_
_entity_poly.entity_id
_entity_poly.type
_entity_poly.pdbx_seq_one_letter_code
_entity_poly.pdbx_strand_id
1 'polypeptide(L)'
;MNVQKTTLALILAWMVFFTVHAKERKTVYIVLDGIPADYIERVRPKTVFDIADKGSYARASTGGEIGSYSQTPTISAVGYTNILTGTWVNKHNVPGNSNLKPNYNYWTIFRIAKEQKRDYKTAIFSSWVDNRTVLIGEGKEETNKLKIDYVFDGYELDKERFPEKKDQKHIFEIDSVVCKEATKCIRNDAPDLSWVYLWYTDSGFHLYGDGTFMDNYVNKTDHLITQIWEAVQYREKEFDEEWLVIVTTDHGRTESGYGHGGQSERERSVWVSTNQKKVNKHFHSESLALVDILPSICKFMHFDVPQELAFEQDGISFFEKSDISELKTSIYDDQIILNWNCTRSLNKASIYMATTNHFKTGSKDKWIKLGETPAKEGTFSVNLAQHPKSKFYKFVVATPFNSLNRWVNK
;
A
#
# COMPACT_ATOMS: atom_id res chain seq x y z
N MET A 1 16.22 -45.85 -54.87
CA MET A 1 16.85 -44.51 -54.68
C MET A 1 15.81 -43.54 -54.13
N ASN A 2 16.02 -43.07 -52.89
CA ASN A 2 15.66 -41.78 -52.30
C ASN A 2 14.30 -41.11 -52.57
N VAL A 3 13.21 -41.56 -51.94
CA VAL A 3 12.02 -40.67 -51.75
C VAL A 3 11.37 -40.76 -50.35
N GLN A 4 11.66 -41.77 -49.51
CA GLN A 4 10.97 -41.94 -48.23
C GLN A 4 11.71 -41.45 -46.96
N LYS A 5 12.91 -40.86 -47.09
CA LYS A 5 13.66 -40.33 -45.93
C LYS A 5 13.61 -38.80 -45.79
N THR A 6 12.99 -38.09 -46.72
CA THR A 6 12.98 -36.62 -46.74
C THR A 6 11.73 -35.99 -46.12
N THR A 7 10.65 -36.76 -45.92
CA THR A 7 9.39 -36.22 -45.40
C THR A 7 9.28 -36.24 -43.87
N LEU A 8 10.09 -37.05 -43.18
CA LEU A 8 10.10 -37.10 -41.71
C LEU A 8 11.05 -36.07 -41.06
N ALA A 9 11.96 -35.49 -41.84
CA ALA A 9 12.92 -34.47 -41.38
C ALA A 9 12.34 -33.03 -41.44
N LEU A 10 11.22 -32.82 -42.15
CA LEU A 10 10.58 -31.50 -42.31
C LEU A 10 9.46 -31.22 -41.30
N ILE A 11 8.96 -32.24 -40.59
CA ILE A 11 7.91 -32.07 -39.57
C ILE A 11 8.50 -31.75 -38.18
N LEU A 12 9.79 -32.04 -37.94
CA LEU A 12 10.46 -31.70 -36.68
C LEU A 12 11.00 -30.25 -36.62
N ALA A 13 10.92 -29.49 -37.71
CA ALA A 13 11.48 -28.14 -37.80
C ALA A 13 10.47 -27.01 -37.50
N TRP A 14 9.24 -27.35 -37.08
CA TRP A 14 8.16 -26.38 -36.83
C TRP A 14 7.52 -26.55 -35.44
N MET A 15 8.28 -26.94 -34.43
CA MET A 15 7.94 -26.52 -33.06
C MET A 15 8.44 -25.09 -32.89
N VAL A 16 7.67 -24.13 -33.38
CA VAL A 16 7.74 -22.77 -32.88
C VAL A 16 7.38 -22.88 -31.39
N PHE A 17 8.39 -22.86 -30.54
CA PHE A 17 8.21 -22.64 -29.12
C PHE A 17 7.61 -21.23 -29.00
N PHE A 18 6.28 -21.14 -29.00
CA PHE A 18 5.59 -19.98 -28.47
C PHE A 18 5.91 -19.95 -26.98
N THR A 19 7.02 -19.31 -26.62
CA THR A 19 7.24 -18.87 -25.26
C THR A 19 6.20 -17.78 -25.02
N VAL A 20 5.08 -18.13 -24.40
CA VAL A 20 4.18 -17.15 -23.80
C VAL A 20 5.00 -16.47 -22.70
N HIS A 21 5.62 -15.35 -23.03
CA HIS A 21 6.25 -14.52 -22.03
C HIS A 21 5.13 -13.86 -21.23
N ALA A 22 5.18 -13.96 -19.90
CA ALA A 22 4.25 -13.21 -19.07
C ALA A 22 4.55 -11.72 -19.25
N LYS A 23 3.50 -10.90 -19.35
CA LYS A 23 3.63 -9.45 -19.45
C LYS A 23 4.52 -8.89 -18.35
N GLU A 24 5.29 -7.88 -18.68
CA GLU A 24 6.08 -7.18 -17.67
C GLU A 24 5.16 -6.37 -16.76
N ARG A 25 5.20 -6.66 -15.46
CA ARG A 25 4.34 -6.02 -14.48
C ARG A 25 4.95 -4.72 -13.99
N LYS A 26 4.11 -3.68 -13.92
CA LYS A 26 4.48 -2.33 -13.49
C LYS A 26 3.42 -1.82 -12.51
N THR A 27 3.82 -1.00 -11.54
CA THR A 27 2.90 -0.38 -10.59
C THR A 27 3.13 1.12 -10.53
N VAL A 28 2.05 1.89 -10.58
CA VAL A 28 2.01 3.28 -10.12
C VAL A 28 0.92 3.44 -9.07
N TYR A 29 1.29 3.91 -7.89
CA TYR A 29 0.32 4.31 -6.89
C TYR A 29 0.37 5.82 -6.66
N ILE A 30 -0.81 6.42 -6.57
CA ILE A 30 -1.04 7.85 -6.58
C ILE A 30 -1.81 8.22 -5.31
N VAL A 31 -1.27 9.17 -4.53
CA VAL A 31 -1.92 9.70 -3.34
C VAL A 31 -2.40 11.11 -3.62
N LEU A 32 -3.73 11.30 -3.55
CA LEU A 32 -4.40 12.60 -3.58
C LEU A 32 -4.71 13.00 -2.13
N ASP A 33 -3.90 13.88 -1.57
CA ASP A 33 -3.86 14.15 -0.13
C ASP A 33 -5.20 14.73 0.40
N GLY A 34 -5.67 14.15 1.51
CA GLY A 34 -6.74 14.71 2.33
C GLY A 34 -8.17 14.74 1.76
N ILE A 35 -8.53 13.88 0.79
CA ILE A 35 -9.88 13.81 0.21
C ILE A 35 -10.71 12.69 0.85
N PRO A 36 -11.70 12.98 1.73
CA PRO A 36 -12.50 11.94 2.38
C PRO A 36 -13.43 11.21 1.40
N ALA A 37 -13.78 9.96 1.71
CA ALA A 37 -14.52 9.10 0.79
C ALA A 37 -15.90 9.63 0.39
N ASP A 38 -16.63 10.26 1.32
CA ASP A 38 -17.92 10.89 1.00
C ASP A 38 -17.78 12.01 -0.04
N TYR A 39 -16.67 12.74 0.01
CA TYR A 39 -16.43 13.90 -0.82
C TYR A 39 -16.03 13.48 -2.25
N ILE A 40 -15.12 12.51 -2.39
CA ILE A 40 -14.74 12.00 -3.72
C ILE A 40 -15.94 11.34 -4.42
N GLU A 41 -16.82 10.67 -3.68
CA GLU A 41 -18.03 10.02 -4.23
C GLU A 41 -19.06 11.03 -4.70
N ARG A 42 -19.22 12.14 -3.97
CA ARG A 42 -20.12 13.24 -4.34
C ARG A 42 -19.60 14.01 -5.55
N VAL A 43 -18.33 14.39 -5.54
CA VAL A 43 -17.71 15.17 -6.64
C VAL A 43 -17.56 14.31 -7.89
N ARG A 44 -17.25 13.03 -7.70
CA ARG A 44 -17.11 12.01 -8.74
C ARG A 44 -16.20 12.45 -9.90
N PRO A 45 -14.95 12.82 -9.62
CA PRO A 45 -14.07 13.36 -10.65
C PRO A 45 -13.70 12.31 -11.70
N LYS A 46 -13.45 12.75 -12.93
CA LYS A 46 -13.50 11.90 -14.11
C LYS A 46 -12.44 10.79 -14.09
N THR A 47 -11.16 11.13 -13.90
CA THR A 47 -10.06 10.17 -14.09
C THR A 47 -10.03 9.11 -12.99
N VAL A 48 -10.24 9.50 -11.73
CA VAL A 48 -10.36 8.55 -10.60
C VAL A 48 -11.44 7.50 -10.89
N PHE A 49 -12.60 7.92 -11.42
CA PHE A 49 -13.69 7.01 -11.72
C PHE A 49 -13.53 6.28 -13.06
N ASP A 50 -12.84 6.83 -14.05
CA ASP A 50 -12.46 6.09 -15.27
C ASP A 50 -11.53 4.91 -14.93
N ILE A 51 -10.60 5.10 -13.99
CA ILE A 51 -9.74 4.03 -13.47
C ILE A 51 -10.60 2.98 -12.74
N ALA A 52 -11.53 3.40 -11.89
CA ALA A 52 -12.44 2.50 -11.19
C ALA A 52 -13.34 1.70 -12.14
N ASP A 53 -13.89 2.35 -13.18
CA ASP A 53 -14.75 1.72 -14.17
C ASP A 53 -13.98 0.67 -15.01
N LYS A 54 -12.67 0.88 -15.18
CA LYS A 54 -11.77 -0.14 -15.74
C LYS A 54 -11.54 -1.30 -14.77
N GLY A 55 -11.55 -1.07 -13.46
CA GLY A 55 -11.24 -2.05 -12.43
C GLY A 55 -12.24 -2.11 -11.29
N SER A 56 -11.91 -1.48 -10.17
CA SER A 56 -12.70 -1.52 -8.94
C SER A 56 -12.52 -0.26 -8.10
N TYR A 57 -13.56 0.08 -7.33
CA TYR A 57 -13.56 1.15 -6.32
C TYR A 57 -14.17 0.64 -5.02
N ALA A 58 -13.60 1.04 -3.89
CA ALA A 58 -14.17 0.79 -2.57
C ALA A 58 -13.77 1.89 -1.58
N ARG A 59 -14.63 2.13 -0.59
CA ARG A 59 -14.20 2.81 0.64
C ARG A 59 -13.22 1.91 1.39
N ALA A 60 -12.26 2.53 2.05
CA ALA A 60 -11.27 1.90 2.90
C ALA A 60 -11.12 2.72 4.18
N SER A 61 -10.30 2.22 5.11
CA SER A 61 -10.06 2.87 6.39
C SER A 61 -8.58 3.22 6.63
N THR A 62 -8.36 4.24 7.44
CA THR A 62 -7.07 4.54 8.04
C THR A 62 -7.23 4.70 9.56
N GLY A 63 -6.12 4.84 10.26
CA GLY A 63 -6.09 5.18 11.68
C GLY A 63 -6.09 4.01 12.68
N GLY A 64 -6.01 2.77 12.21
CA GLY A 64 -5.92 1.57 13.06
C GLY A 64 -7.16 1.35 13.95
N GLU A 65 -7.05 0.44 14.92
CA GLU A 65 -8.13 0.11 15.85
C GLU A 65 -8.17 1.15 17.00
N ILE A 66 -9.29 1.86 17.13
CA ILE A 66 -9.51 2.95 18.11
C ILE A 66 -9.30 2.42 19.54
N GLY A 67 -8.54 3.16 20.35
CA GLY A 67 -8.22 2.83 21.74
C GLY A 67 -7.26 1.64 21.91
N SER A 68 -6.79 1.03 20.82
CA SER A 68 -5.88 -0.12 20.86
C SER A 68 -4.41 0.28 20.66
N TYR A 69 -3.52 -0.72 20.72
CA TYR A 69 -2.09 -0.57 20.43
C TYR A 69 -1.79 -0.08 19.00
N SER A 70 -2.73 -0.25 18.06
CA SER A 70 -2.57 0.11 16.64
C SER A 70 -3.18 1.47 16.29
N GLN A 71 -3.83 2.15 17.24
CA GLN A 71 -4.44 3.45 16.98
C GLN A 71 -3.40 4.42 16.39
N THR A 72 -3.73 4.94 15.21
CA THR A 72 -2.81 5.65 14.33
C THR A 72 -3.40 7.01 13.98
N PRO A 73 -2.69 8.14 14.18
CA PRO A 73 -3.19 9.45 13.79
C PRO A 73 -3.54 9.53 12.29
N THR A 74 -4.59 10.26 11.95
CA THR A 74 -5.04 10.49 10.56
C THR A 74 -4.33 11.72 9.96
N ILE A 75 -3.00 11.66 9.90
CA ILE A 75 -2.10 12.75 9.49
C ILE A 75 -1.27 12.32 8.27
N SER A 76 -1.02 13.25 7.35
CA SER A 76 -0.24 13.10 6.11
C SER A 76 0.90 12.07 6.13
N ALA A 77 2.04 12.39 6.76
CA ALA A 77 3.20 11.50 6.80
C ALA A 77 2.91 10.12 7.43
N VAL A 78 1.93 10.06 8.33
CA VAL A 78 1.46 8.82 8.96
C VAL A 78 0.73 7.97 7.93
N GLY A 79 -0.23 8.55 7.20
CA GLY A 79 -0.98 7.89 6.14
C GLY A 79 -0.07 7.37 5.02
N TYR A 80 0.90 8.16 4.58
CA TYR A 80 1.89 7.72 3.58
C TYR A 80 2.70 6.55 4.09
N THR A 81 3.13 6.61 5.35
CA THR A 81 3.94 5.53 5.94
C THR A 81 3.10 4.26 6.13
N ASN A 82 1.81 4.37 6.48
CA ASN A 82 0.89 3.23 6.54
C ASN A 82 0.87 2.46 5.22
N ILE A 83 0.76 3.19 4.10
CA ILE A 83 0.80 2.62 2.74
C ILE A 83 2.18 2.07 2.44
N LEU A 84 3.23 2.85 2.69
CA LEU A 84 4.61 2.52 2.35
C LEU A 84 5.09 1.25 3.04
N THR A 85 4.66 0.96 4.27
CA THR A 85 5.15 -0.20 5.05
C THR A 85 4.11 -1.28 5.27
N GLY A 86 2.83 -1.02 4.96
CA GLY A 86 1.75 -1.97 5.24
C GLY A 86 1.53 -2.20 6.74
N THR A 87 1.84 -1.21 7.57
CA THR A 87 1.77 -1.30 9.04
C THR A 87 1.20 -0.03 9.67
N TRP A 88 0.74 -0.11 10.92
CA TRP A 88 0.29 1.03 11.72
C TRP A 88 1.43 1.72 12.52
N VAL A 89 1.12 2.86 13.15
CA VAL A 89 2.12 3.76 13.77
C VAL A 89 2.98 3.11 14.85
N ASN A 90 2.45 2.12 15.56
CA ASN A 90 3.18 1.39 16.60
C ASN A 90 4.40 0.63 16.05
N LYS A 91 4.42 0.37 14.74
CA LYS A 91 5.50 -0.32 14.03
C LYS A 91 6.42 0.69 13.34
N HIS A 92 5.90 1.42 12.35
CA HIS A 92 6.72 2.32 11.53
C HIS A 92 7.19 3.59 12.25
N ASN A 93 6.62 3.93 13.41
CA ASN A 93 7.08 5.02 14.29
C ASN A 93 7.08 6.42 13.65
N VAL A 94 6.07 6.72 12.82
CA VAL A 94 5.82 8.05 12.25
C VAL A 94 4.48 8.56 12.77
N PRO A 95 4.44 9.39 13.84
CA PRO A 95 3.18 9.81 14.45
C PRO A 95 2.68 11.20 14.02
N GLY A 96 3.37 11.88 13.11
CA GLY A 96 3.01 13.23 12.64
C GLY A 96 3.93 13.69 11.50
N ASN A 97 3.93 15.00 11.19
CA ASN A 97 4.65 15.60 10.05
C ASN A 97 6.01 16.24 10.40
N SER A 98 6.47 16.16 11.65
CA SER A 98 7.72 16.78 12.09
C SER A 98 8.54 15.84 12.96
N ASN A 99 9.86 16.07 13.03
CA ASN A 99 10.80 15.24 13.81
C ASN A 99 10.65 13.74 13.51
N LEU A 100 10.45 13.44 12.23
CA LEU A 100 10.18 12.10 11.71
C LEU A 100 11.35 11.16 12.04
N LYS A 101 11.02 10.02 12.64
CA LYS A 101 11.98 8.94 12.94
C LYS A 101 11.40 7.59 12.49
N PRO A 102 11.23 7.38 11.17
CA PRO A 102 10.69 6.12 10.67
C PRO A 102 11.56 4.95 11.14
N ASN A 103 10.89 3.86 11.49
CA ASN A 103 11.57 2.61 11.82
C ASN A 103 11.78 1.79 10.54
N TYR A 104 12.93 1.93 9.91
CA TYR A 104 13.26 1.27 8.63
C TYR A 104 13.37 -0.26 8.69
N ASN A 105 13.27 -0.87 9.88
CA ASN A 105 13.14 -2.32 10.01
C ASN A 105 11.80 -2.82 9.44
N TYR A 106 10.76 -1.98 9.46
CA TYR A 106 9.52 -2.21 8.72
C TYR A 106 9.74 -1.67 7.31
N TRP A 107 10.04 -2.59 6.38
CA TRP A 107 10.50 -2.22 5.06
C TRP A 107 9.40 -1.49 4.29
N THR A 108 9.81 -0.44 3.58
CA THR A 108 8.93 0.19 2.61
C THR A 108 8.76 -0.70 1.38
N ILE A 109 7.70 -0.51 0.59
CA ILE A 109 7.52 -1.20 -0.69
C ILE A 109 8.69 -0.98 -1.64
N PHE A 110 9.34 0.19 -1.57
CA PHE A 110 10.56 0.49 -2.32
C PHE A 110 11.75 -0.34 -1.86
N ARG A 111 11.91 -0.55 -0.54
CA ARG A 111 12.93 -1.46 -0.02
C ARG A 111 12.67 -2.89 -0.41
N ILE A 112 11.43 -3.35 -0.32
CA ILE A 112 11.05 -4.68 -0.81
C ILE A 112 11.42 -4.83 -2.28
N ALA A 113 11.11 -3.85 -3.14
CA ALA A 113 11.46 -3.88 -4.56
C ALA A 113 12.98 -3.93 -4.81
N LYS A 114 13.77 -3.19 -4.04
CA LYS A 114 15.24 -3.14 -4.18
C LYS A 114 15.99 -4.33 -3.57
N GLU A 115 15.35 -5.08 -2.68
CA GLU A 115 15.90 -6.32 -2.10
C GLU A 115 15.57 -7.57 -2.94
N GLN A 116 14.87 -7.40 -4.07
CA GLN A 116 14.62 -8.50 -5.00
C GLN A 116 15.89 -8.91 -5.76
N LYS A 117 15.92 -10.14 -6.25
CA LYS A 117 17.03 -10.65 -7.10
C LYS A 117 17.12 -9.92 -8.44
N ARG A 118 15.97 -9.52 -9.00
CA ARG A 118 15.87 -8.66 -10.18
C ARG A 118 16.01 -7.21 -9.73
N ASP A 119 16.84 -6.44 -10.44
CA ASP A 119 16.91 -4.99 -10.24
C ASP A 119 15.64 -4.32 -10.79
N TYR A 120 14.65 -4.09 -9.91
CA TYR A 120 13.44 -3.37 -10.25
C TYR A 120 13.70 -1.86 -10.23
N LYS A 121 13.30 -1.17 -11.31
CA LYS A 121 13.44 0.28 -11.43
C LYS A 121 12.36 1.01 -10.65
N THR A 122 12.77 1.92 -9.78
CA THR A 122 11.85 2.65 -8.91
C THR A 122 11.84 4.14 -9.23
N ALA A 123 10.68 4.77 -9.08
CA ALA A 123 10.51 6.20 -9.30
C ALA A 123 9.69 6.86 -8.19
N ILE A 124 10.05 8.10 -7.86
CA ILE A 124 9.26 8.96 -6.98
C ILE A 124 9.02 10.32 -7.64
N PHE A 125 7.76 10.72 -7.62
CA PHE A 125 7.27 12.01 -8.10
C PHE A 125 6.51 12.63 -6.93
N SER A 126 7.12 13.61 -6.25
CA SER A 126 6.61 14.07 -4.95
C SER A 126 6.66 15.58 -4.82
N SER A 127 5.56 16.14 -4.33
CA SER A 127 5.48 17.55 -3.91
C SER A 127 6.13 17.84 -2.55
N TRP A 128 6.66 16.81 -1.87
CA TRP A 128 7.39 16.94 -0.61
C TRP A 128 8.61 16.02 -0.57
N VAL A 129 9.81 16.57 -0.37
CA VAL A 129 11.10 15.88 -0.47
C VAL A 129 11.31 14.84 0.63
N ASP A 130 10.72 15.05 1.81
CA ASP A 130 10.86 14.13 2.94
C ASP A 130 10.20 12.77 2.68
N ASN A 131 9.25 12.69 1.73
CA ASN A 131 8.74 11.41 1.25
C ASN A 131 9.86 10.47 0.78
N ARG A 132 10.88 11.01 0.10
CA ARG A 132 12.06 10.24 -0.35
C ARG A 132 13.15 10.18 0.72
N THR A 133 13.59 11.33 1.20
CA THR A 133 14.81 11.44 2.02
C THR A 133 14.60 10.96 3.45
N VAL A 134 13.35 10.95 3.93
CA VAL A 134 13.00 10.53 5.29
C VAL A 134 12.08 9.32 5.28
N LEU A 135 10.88 9.38 4.71
CA LEU A 135 9.91 8.28 4.84
C LEU A 135 10.36 6.99 4.14
N ILE A 136 10.83 7.10 2.89
CA ILE A 136 11.50 5.99 2.21
C ILE A 136 12.89 5.74 2.80
N GLY A 137 13.57 6.80 3.23
CA GLY A 137 14.92 6.72 3.80
C GLY A 137 15.99 6.47 2.76
N GLU A 138 15.88 7.07 1.58
CA GLU A 138 16.89 6.93 0.52
C GLU A 138 18.30 7.29 1.02
N GLY A 139 19.29 6.45 0.68
CA GLY A 139 20.71 6.65 0.99
C GLY A 139 21.11 6.39 2.44
N LYS A 140 20.18 6.06 3.33
CA LYS A 140 20.47 5.77 4.75
C LYS A 140 21.08 4.37 4.93
N GLU A 141 21.93 4.21 5.93
CA GLU A 141 22.54 2.90 6.25
C GLU A 141 21.46 1.89 6.68
N GLU A 142 20.45 2.35 7.43
CA GLU A 142 19.35 1.53 7.95
C GLU A 142 18.46 0.94 6.84
N THR A 143 18.46 1.56 5.66
CA THR A 143 17.74 1.09 4.46
C THR A 143 18.66 0.37 3.48
N ASN A 144 19.86 -0.04 3.91
CA ASN A 144 20.88 -0.63 3.05
C ASN A 144 21.25 0.29 1.87
N LYS A 145 21.34 1.61 2.13
CA LYS A 145 21.61 2.65 1.14
C LYS A 145 20.68 2.56 -0.07
N LEU A 146 19.40 2.26 0.19
CA LEU A 146 18.37 2.19 -0.84
C LEU A 146 18.46 3.43 -1.74
N LYS A 147 18.37 3.21 -3.06
CA LYS A 147 18.39 4.25 -4.07
C LYS A 147 17.15 4.18 -4.93
N ILE A 148 16.58 5.33 -5.24
CA ILE A 148 15.52 5.50 -6.22
C ILE A 148 16.16 5.83 -7.58
N ASP A 149 15.74 5.16 -8.65
CA ASP A 149 16.35 5.36 -9.98
C ASP A 149 15.95 6.69 -10.61
N TYR A 150 14.68 7.08 -10.44
CA TYR A 150 14.12 8.31 -10.99
C TYR A 150 13.50 9.17 -9.89
N VAL A 151 14.04 10.38 -9.71
CA VAL A 151 13.66 11.29 -8.61
C VAL A 151 13.20 12.62 -9.18
N PHE A 152 11.95 12.98 -8.88
CA PHE A 152 11.34 14.26 -9.23
C PHE A 152 10.62 14.83 -8.00
N ASP A 153 11.40 15.49 -7.14
CA ASP A 153 10.94 16.11 -5.90
C ASP A 153 11.72 17.39 -5.56
N GLY A 154 11.49 17.97 -4.37
CA GLY A 154 12.19 19.16 -3.87
C GLY A 154 11.67 20.48 -4.42
N TYR A 155 10.59 20.45 -5.21
CA TYR A 155 9.98 21.64 -5.79
C TYR A 155 9.41 22.60 -4.73
N GLU A 156 9.01 22.09 -3.57
CA GLU A 156 8.54 22.92 -2.45
C GLU A 156 9.65 23.75 -1.79
N LEU A 157 10.91 23.38 -2.00
CA LEU A 157 12.10 24.13 -1.57
C LEU A 157 12.50 25.21 -2.57
N ASP A 158 12.10 25.09 -3.84
CA ASP A 158 12.37 26.05 -4.92
C ASP A 158 11.38 27.23 -4.87
N LYS A 159 11.57 28.10 -3.88
CA LYS A 159 10.73 29.28 -3.66
C LYS A 159 10.87 30.36 -4.73
N GLU A 160 11.93 30.30 -5.55
CA GLU A 160 12.10 31.22 -6.68
C GLU A 160 11.18 30.83 -7.84
N ARG A 161 11.11 29.52 -8.16
CA ARG A 161 10.24 29.01 -9.21
C ARG A 161 8.77 28.92 -8.77
N PHE A 162 8.53 28.55 -7.51
CA PHE A 162 7.20 28.40 -6.93
C PHE A 162 7.01 29.33 -5.72
N PRO A 163 7.02 30.65 -5.94
CA PRO A 163 6.79 31.61 -4.85
C PRO A 163 5.38 31.43 -4.30
N GLU A 164 5.21 31.69 -3.00
CA GLU A 164 3.90 31.59 -2.36
C GLU A 164 2.86 32.45 -3.09
N LYS A 165 1.70 31.84 -3.31
CA LYS A 165 0.57 32.45 -4.03
C LYS A 165 -0.69 32.34 -3.18
N LYS A 166 -1.56 33.33 -3.33
CA LYS A 166 -2.90 33.33 -2.75
C LYS A 166 -3.60 32.00 -3.04
N ASP A 167 -4.38 31.52 -2.06
CA ASP A 167 -5.14 30.26 -2.14
C ASP A 167 -4.25 29.02 -2.33
N GLN A 168 -2.97 29.14 -1.94
CA GLN A 168 -1.94 28.11 -2.07
C GLN A 168 -1.76 27.58 -3.50
N LYS A 169 -1.99 28.42 -4.52
CA LYS A 169 -1.90 28.02 -5.95
C LYS A 169 -0.51 27.55 -6.39
N HIS A 170 0.55 27.95 -5.68
CA HIS A 170 1.90 27.47 -5.92
C HIS A 170 2.03 25.95 -5.68
N ILE A 171 1.22 25.36 -4.78
CA ILE A 171 1.19 23.91 -4.56
C ILE A 171 0.55 23.19 -5.75
N PHE A 172 -0.50 23.74 -6.35
CA PHE A 172 -1.03 23.22 -7.62
C PHE A 172 0.00 23.27 -8.76
N GLU A 173 0.81 24.33 -8.81
CA GLU A 173 1.88 24.44 -9.81
C GLU A 173 2.98 23.39 -9.59
N ILE A 174 3.31 23.09 -8.34
CA ILE A 174 4.21 21.99 -7.97
C ILE A 174 3.61 20.64 -8.38
N ASP A 175 2.38 20.34 -7.95
CA ASP A 175 1.66 19.10 -8.31
C ASP A 175 1.56 18.92 -9.84
N SER A 176 1.36 20.02 -10.58
CA SER A 176 1.33 20.01 -12.04
C SER A 176 2.67 19.59 -12.66
N VAL A 177 3.80 20.07 -12.10
CA VAL A 177 5.13 19.64 -12.53
C VAL A 177 5.39 18.19 -12.16
N VAL A 178 5.02 17.77 -10.94
CA VAL A 178 5.10 16.38 -10.48
C VAL A 178 4.36 15.44 -11.44
N CYS A 179 3.10 15.72 -11.78
CA CYS A 179 2.33 14.90 -12.73
C CYS A 179 2.92 14.92 -14.15
N LYS A 180 3.48 16.05 -14.59
CA LYS A 180 4.13 16.15 -15.90
C LYS A 180 5.38 15.29 -15.99
N GLU A 181 6.23 15.30 -14.95
CA GLU A 181 7.43 14.45 -14.93
C GLU A 181 7.07 12.98 -14.75
N ALA A 182 6.05 12.65 -13.93
CA ALA A 182 5.48 11.30 -13.84
C ALA A 182 5.03 10.76 -15.20
N THR A 183 4.25 11.57 -15.92
CA THR A 183 3.75 11.22 -17.27
C THR A 183 4.89 10.93 -18.23
N LYS A 184 5.91 11.81 -18.30
CA LYS A 184 7.05 11.63 -19.20
C LYS A 184 7.85 10.38 -18.85
N CYS A 185 8.16 10.19 -17.58
CA CYS A 185 8.98 9.07 -17.11
C CYS A 185 8.25 7.73 -17.31
N ILE A 186 6.97 7.64 -16.94
CA ILE A 186 6.16 6.43 -17.19
C ILE A 186 6.10 6.11 -18.70
N ARG A 187 5.89 7.13 -19.54
CA ARG A 187 5.77 6.94 -20.99
C ARG A 187 7.08 6.46 -21.63
N ASN A 188 8.21 7.03 -21.22
CA ASN A 188 9.51 6.84 -21.90
C ASN A 188 10.38 5.76 -21.23
N ASP A 189 10.41 5.74 -19.89
CA ASP A 189 11.33 4.93 -19.09
C ASP A 189 10.65 3.74 -18.42
N ALA A 190 9.34 3.81 -18.19
CA ALA A 190 8.51 2.76 -17.58
C ALA A 190 9.11 2.10 -16.32
N PRO A 191 9.31 2.87 -15.22
CA PRO A 191 9.75 2.31 -13.95
C PRO A 191 8.81 1.20 -13.47
N ASP A 192 9.36 0.16 -12.84
CA ASP A 192 8.60 -0.99 -12.33
C ASP A 192 7.69 -0.62 -11.16
N LEU A 193 8.11 0.30 -10.30
CA LEU A 193 7.35 0.77 -9.15
C LEU A 193 7.48 2.28 -9.01
N SER A 194 6.36 2.98 -9.09
CA SER A 194 6.28 4.43 -9.01
C SER A 194 5.34 4.90 -7.90
N TRP A 195 5.74 5.94 -7.16
CA TRP A 195 4.87 6.70 -6.27
C TRP A 195 4.69 8.13 -6.78
N VAL A 196 3.43 8.55 -6.92
CA VAL A 196 3.05 9.94 -7.18
C VAL A 196 2.33 10.51 -5.96
N TYR A 197 2.81 11.62 -5.41
CA TYR A 197 2.21 12.32 -4.28
C TYR A 197 1.81 13.74 -4.67
N LEU A 198 0.54 14.10 -4.44
CA LEU A 198 -0.04 15.40 -4.75
C LEU A 198 -0.66 16.03 -3.49
N TRP A 199 -0.23 17.24 -3.16
CA TRP A 199 -0.51 17.94 -1.90
C TRP A 199 -1.69 18.93 -2.00
N TYR A 200 -2.02 19.41 -3.19
CA TYR A 200 -2.87 20.59 -3.39
C TYR A 200 -4.27 20.51 -2.74
N THR A 201 -4.90 19.33 -2.75
CA THR A 201 -6.24 19.16 -2.16
C THR A 201 -6.21 19.31 -0.64
N ASP A 202 -5.15 18.83 0.02
CA ASP A 202 -5.07 18.90 1.46
C ASP A 202 -4.95 20.35 1.96
N SER A 203 -4.04 21.07 1.31
CA SER A 203 -3.88 22.51 1.38
C SER A 203 -5.16 23.29 1.17
N GLY A 204 -5.94 22.90 0.15
CA GLY A 204 -7.23 23.53 -0.15
C GLY A 204 -8.26 23.34 0.97
N PHE A 205 -8.41 22.11 1.47
CA PHE A 205 -9.34 21.81 2.55
C PHE A 205 -8.98 22.54 3.84
N HIS A 206 -7.70 22.70 4.17
CA HIS A 206 -7.30 23.51 5.32
C HIS A 206 -7.71 24.98 5.23
N LEU A 207 -7.79 25.53 4.02
CA LEU A 207 -8.18 26.93 3.79
C LEU A 207 -9.70 27.11 3.72
N TYR A 208 -10.41 26.14 3.16
CA TYR A 208 -11.80 26.33 2.72
C TYR A 208 -12.80 25.34 3.32
N GLY A 209 -12.34 24.26 3.94
CA GLY A 209 -13.18 23.14 4.37
C GLY A 209 -14.01 22.59 3.23
N ASP A 210 -15.18 22.04 3.57
CA ASP A 210 -16.12 21.57 2.55
C ASP A 210 -16.82 22.74 1.84
N GLY A 211 -16.93 22.63 0.51
CA GLY A 211 -17.73 23.55 -0.29
C GLY A 211 -17.46 23.44 -1.79
N THR A 212 -18.21 24.20 -2.59
CA THR A 212 -18.06 24.23 -4.06
C THR A 212 -16.68 24.70 -4.53
N PHE A 213 -15.97 25.46 -3.69
CA PHE A 213 -14.60 25.85 -3.95
C PHE A 213 -13.67 24.62 -3.97
N MET A 214 -13.86 23.69 -3.03
CA MET A 214 -13.08 22.45 -2.98
C MET A 214 -13.50 21.45 -4.06
N ASP A 215 -14.74 21.49 -4.56
CA ASP A 215 -15.12 20.73 -5.76
C ASP A 215 -14.21 21.09 -6.94
N ASN A 216 -13.86 22.37 -7.10
CA ASN A 216 -12.95 22.82 -8.15
C ASN A 216 -11.51 22.29 -7.95
N TYR A 217 -11.03 22.26 -6.71
CA TYR A 217 -9.68 21.80 -6.38
C TYR A 217 -9.55 20.29 -6.63
N VAL A 218 -10.53 19.51 -6.18
CA VAL A 218 -10.58 18.05 -6.43
C VAL A 218 -10.60 17.76 -7.94
N ASN A 219 -11.45 18.45 -8.71
CA ASN A 219 -11.49 18.26 -10.17
C ASN A 219 -10.20 18.69 -10.88
N LYS A 220 -9.52 19.74 -10.38
CA LYS A 220 -8.21 20.16 -10.92
C LYS A 220 -7.12 19.12 -10.65
N THR A 221 -7.06 18.60 -9.43
CA THR A 221 -6.10 17.54 -9.08
C THR A 221 -6.36 16.27 -9.90
N ASP A 222 -7.63 15.87 -10.05
CA ASP A 222 -8.01 14.75 -10.92
C ASP A 222 -7.58 14.98 -12.39
N HIS A 223 -7.73 16.20 -12.89
CA HIS A 223 -7.30 16.54 -14.24
C HIS A 223 -5.79 16.33 -14.44
N LEU A 224 -4.96 16.62 -13.43
CA LEU A 224 -3.51 16.41 -13.50
C LEU A 224 -3.14 14.94 -13.70
N ILE A 225 -3.86 14.01 -13.05
CA ILE A 225 -3.57 12.58 -13.14
C ILE A 225 -4.09 11.93 -14.44
N THR A 226 -4.91 12.64 -15.22
CA THR A 226 -5.38 12.18 -16.55
C THR A 226 -4.21 11.78 -17.45
N GLN A 227 -3.17 12.61 -17.51
CA GLN A 227 -2.01 12.37 -18.36
C GLN A 227 -1.19 11.14 -17.91
N ILE A 228 -1.14 10.88 -16.60
CA ILE A 228 -0.51 9.67 -16.05
C ILE A 228 -1.29 8.44 -16.49
N TRP A 229 -2.63 8.49 -16.38
CA TRP A 229 -3.49 7.39 -16.79
C TRP A 229 -3.36 7.09 -18.30
N GLU A 230 -3.34 8.13 -19.13
CA GLU A 230 -3.11 8.00 -20.58
C GLU A 230 -1.73 7.43 -20.91
N ALA A 231 -0.68 7.81 -20.16
CA ALA A 231 0.65 7.25 -20.32
C ALA A 231 0.68 5.74 -19.99
N VAL A 232 0.02 5.33 -18.91
CA VAL A 232 -0.15 3.90 -18.57
C VAL A 232 -0.89 3.15 -19.67
N GLN A 233 -2.03 3.68 -20.14
CA GLN A 233 -2.79 3.05 -21.22
C GLN A 233 -1.99 2.91 -22.52
N TYR A 234 -1.19 3.92 -22.85
CA TYR A 234 -0.25 3.86 -23.98
C TYR A 234 0.78 2.74 -23.78
N ARG A 235 1.37 2.64 -22.58
CA ARG A 235 2.34 1.59 -22.25
C ARG A 235 1.74 0.19 -22.36
N GLU A 236 0.57 -0.04 -21.76
CA GLU A 236 -0.15 -1.33 -21.84
C GLU A 236 -0.48 -1.73 -23.28
N LYS A 237 -0.76 -0.76 -24.14
CA LYS A 237 -1.12 -0.99 -25.55
C LYS A 237 0.10 -1.29 -26.43
N GLU A 238 1.22 -0.60 -26.20
CA GLU A 238 2.34 -0.59 -27.15
C GLU A 238 3.56 -1.44 -26.71
N PHE A 239 3.67 -1.84 -25.44
CA PHE A 239 4.90 -2.46 -24.88
C PHE A 239 4.73 -3.83 -24.19
N ASP A 240 3.59 -4.50 -24.35
CA ASP A 240 3.29 -5.79 -23.68
C ASP A 240 3.43 -5.75 -22.14
N GLU A 241 3.07 -4.60 -21.55
CA GLU A 241 3.10 -4.37 -20.11
C GLU A 241 1.73 -4.63 -19.47
N GLU A 242 1.73 -5.04 -18.21
CA GLU A 242 0.55 -5.16 -17.34
C GLU A 242 0.71 -4.17 -16.19
N TRP A 243 -0.14 -3.14 -16.13
CA TRP A 243 0.00 -2.09 -15.12
C TRP A 243 -1.02 -2.23 -13.99
N LEU A 244 -0.56 -2.07 -12.77
CA LEU A 244 -1.38 -1.78 -11.60
C LEU A 244 -1.39 -0.28 -11.35
N VAL A 245 -2.56 0.33 -11.47
CA VAL A 245 -2.81 1.70 -11.04
C VAL A 245 -3.63 1.67 -9.77
N ILE A 246 -3.16 2.35 -8.73
CA ILE A 246 -3.89 2.58 -7.49
C ILE A 246 -3.96 4.08 -7.25
N VAL A 247 -5.16 4.63 -7.06
CA VAL A 247 -5.36 6.01 -6.61
C VAL A 247 -6.10 5.98 -5.28
N THR A 248 -5.59 6.72 -4.30
CA THR A 248 -6.13 6.76 -2.94
C THR A 248 -5.93 8.15 -2.32
N THR A 249 -6.54 8.36 -1.17
CA THR A 249 -6.14 9.38 -0.19
C THR A 249 -5.41 8.69 0.98
N ASP A 250 -4.79 9.47 1.85
CA ASP A 250 -4.05 9.03 3.04
C ASP A 250 -4.83 9.24 4.35
N HIS A 251 -5.70 10.26 4.38
CA HIS A 251 -6.71 10.48 5.42
C HIS A 251 -7.98 11.15 4.86
N GLY A 252 -9.01 11.18 5.69
CA GLY A 252 -10.21 11.97 5.48
C GLY A 252 -10.15 13.32 6.20
N ARG A 253 -11.31 13.84 6.63
CA ARG A 253 -11.43 15.15 7.28
C ARG A 253 -12.39 15.13 8.47
N THR A 254 -12.26 16.12 9.35
CA THR A 254 -13.29 16.43 10.35
C THR A 254 -14.60 16.84 9.66
N GLU A 255 -15.70 16.91 10.42
CA GLU A 255 -17.03 17.23 9.87
C GLU A 255 -17.07 18.54 9.05
N SER A 256 -16.30 19.56 9.44
CA SER A 256 -16.26 20.83 8.70
C SER A 256 -15.39 20.82 7.45
N GLY A 257 -14.59 19.77 7.24
CA GLY A 257 -13.61 19.66 6.15
C GLY A 257 -12.26 20.32 6.44
N TYR A 258 -12.15 21.18 7.46
CA TYR A 258 -10.93 21.99 7.70
C TYR A 258 -9.79 21.22 8.38
N GLY A 259 -10.13 20.25 9.23
CA GLY A 259 -9.17 19.57 10.10
C GLY A 259 -9.04 18.09 9.78
N HIS A 260 -8.05 17.46 10.40
CA HIS A 260 -7.85 16.01 10.47
C HIS A 260 -6.85 15.71 11.59
N GLY A 261 -6.50 14.44 11.79
CA GLY A 261 -5.52 13.96 12.78
C GLY A 261 -6.13 13.18 13.94
N GLY A 262 -7.45 13.27 14.12
CA GLY A 262 -8.23 12.52 15.10
C GLY A 262 -8.62 11.11 14.67
N GLN A 263 -9.73 10.62 15.23
CA GLN A 263 -10.27 9.28 15.01
C GLN A 263 -11.77 9.29 14.68
N SER A 264 -12.33 10.44 14.26
CA SER A 264 -13.73 10.44 13.81
C SER A 264 -13.91 9.54 12.59
N GLU A 265 -15.14 9.06 12.38
CA GLU A 265 -15.45 8.19 11.24
C GLU A 265 -15.02 8.82 9.91
N ARG A 266 -15.29 10.13 9.73
CA ARG A 266 -14.94 10.85 8.51
C ARG A 266 -13.43 11.06 8.34
N GLU A 267 -12.68 11.29 9.41
CA GLU A 267 -11.21 11.37 9.35
C GLU A 267 -10.57 10.04 8.95
N ARG A 268 -11.19 8.92 9.35
CA ARG A 268 -10.72 7.56 9.06
C ARG A 268 -11.22 7.03 7.71
N SER A 269 -12.22 7.68 7.11
CA SER A 269 -12.88 7.25 5.87
C SER A 269 -12.10 7.68 4.63
N VAL A 270 -11.42 6.70 4.03
CA VAL A 270 -10.59 6.86 2.82
C VAL A 270 -11.12 5.95 1.71
N TRP A 271 -10.46 5.87 0.58
CA TRP A 271 -10.97 5.17 -0.59
C TRP A 271 -9.84 4.68 -1.49
N VAL A 272 -10.09 3.61 -2.24
CA VAL A 272 -9.15 3.03 -3.19
C VAL A 272 -9.84 2.89 -4.53
N SER A 273 -9.28 3.51 -5.57
CA SER A 273 -9.62 3.30 -6.98
C SER A 273 -8.48 2.55 -7.67
N THR A 274 -8.80 1.50 -8.44
CA THR A 274 -7.79 0.73 -9.16
C THR A 274 -8.28 0.25 -10.51
N ASN A 275 -7.38 0.09 -11.48
CA ASN A 275 -7.68 -0.47 -12.81
C ASN A 275 -7.83 -2.00 -12.81
N GLN A 276 -7.66 -2.65 -11.66
CA GLN A 276 -7.75 -4.11 -11.56
C GLN A 276 -9.18 -4.60 -11.27
N LYS A 277 -9.69 -5.47 -12.14
CA LYS A 277 -11.02 -6.11 -11.96
C LYS A 277 -10.99 -7.33 -11.05
N LYS A 278 -9.85 -8.02 -10.99
CA LYS A 278 -9.70 -9.30 -10.27
C LYS A 278 -9.25 -9.06 -8.82
N VAL A 279 -10.06 -8.32 -8.08
CA VAL A 279 -9.91 -8.15 -6.63
C VAL A 279 -10.63 -9.28 -5.89
N ASN A 280 -10.20 -9.57 -4.67
CA ASN A 280 -10.84 -10.56 -3.81
C ASN A 280 -11.91 -9.93 -2.91
N LYS A 281 -12.58 -10.76 -2.09
CA LYS A 281 -13.69 -10.30 -1.23
C LYS A 281 -13.26 -9.25 -0.19
N HIS A 282 -12.00 -9.24 0.22
CA HIS A 282 -11.47 -8.27 1.18
C HIS A 282 -11.60 -6.83 0.68
N PHE A 283 -11.44 -6.62 -0.63
CA PHE A 283 -11.56 -5.31 -1.27
C PHE A 283 -12.92 -4.63 -1.06
N HIS A 284 -13.98 -5.42 -0.86
CA HIS A 284 -15.33 -4.90 -0.61
C HIS A 284 -15.77 -5.08 0.85
N SER A 285 -14.83 -5.42 1.75
CA SER A 285 -15.12 -5.56 3.17
C SER A 285 -14.97 -4.22 3.90
N GLU A 286 -15.64 -4.09 5.05
CA GLU A 286 -15.46 -2.93 5.95
C GLU A 286 -14.05 -2.85 6.55
N SER A 287 -13.28 -3.93 6.46
CA SER A 287 -11.92 -4.04 6.98
C SER A 287 -10.83 -3.65 5.96
N LEU A 288 -11.19 -3.26 4.73
CA LEU A 288 -10.22 -2.72 3.78
C LEU A 288 -9.55 -1.46 4.38
N ALA A 289 -8.23 -1.39 4.32
CA ALA A 289 -7.44 -0.35 4.93
C ALA A 289 -6.23 0.06 4.08
N LEU A 290 -5.66 1.24 4.32
CA LEU A 290 -4.48 1.71 3.59
C LEU A 290 -3.28 0.77 3.70
N VAL A 291 -3.14 0.08 4.85
CA VAL A 291 -2.08 -0.90 5.07
C VAL A 291 -2.17 -2.11 4.14
N ASP A 292 -3.32 -2.33 3.48
CA ASP A 292 -3.51 -3.42 2.50
C ASP A 292 -2.88 -3.13 1.13
N ILE A 293 -2.53 -1.88 0.84
CA ILE A 293 -1.97 -1.49 -0.46
C ILE A 293 -0.60 -2.14 -0.67
N LEU A 294 0.30 -2.11 0.32
CA LEU A 294 1.62 -2.74 0.19
C LEU A 294 1.57 -4.24 -0.13
N PRO A 295 0.90 -5.10 0.67
CA PRO A 295 0.87 -6.53 0.37
C PRO A 295 0.18 -6.82 -0.95
N SER A 296 -0.76 -5.96 -1.38
CA SER A 296 -1.38 -6.05 -2.71
C SER A 296 -0.38 -5.75 -3.82
N ILE A 297 0.41 -4.68 -3.72
CA ILE A 297 1.48 -4.38 -4.69
C ILE A 297 2.50 -5.51 -4.72
N CYS A 298 2.96 -6.02 -3.57
CA CYS A 298 3.88 -7.16 -3.53
C CYS A 298 3.33 -8.38 -4.26
N LYS A 299 2.04 -8.70 -4.05
CA LYS A 299 1.40 -9.86 -4.69
C LYS A 299 1.20 -9.66 -6.19
N PHE A 300 0.84 -8.45 -6.62
CA PHE A 300 0.77 -8.13 -8.04
C PHE A 300 2.16 -8.20 -8.69
N MET A 301 3.19 -7.62 -8.09
CA MET A 301 4.54 -7.55 -8.67
C MET A 301 5.34 -8.85 -8.51
N HIS A 302 4.81 -9.87 -7.82
CA HIS A 302 5.52 -11.09 -7.45
C HIS A 302 6.82 -10.81 -6.67
N PHE A 303 6.77 -9.86 -5.74
CA PHE A 303 7.89 -9.60 -4.84
C PHE A 303 7.99 -10.69 -3.77
N ASP A 304 9.20 -11.21 -3.59
CA ASP A 304 9.54 -12.08 -2.48
C ASP A 304 9.56 -11.24 -1.19
N VAL A 305 8.63 -11.52 -0.27
CA VAL A 305 8.57 -10.89 1.06
C VAL A 305 9.04 -11.92 2.10
N PRO A 306 10.16 -11.68 2.81
CA PRO A 306 10.61 -12.59 3.86
C PRO A 306 9.53 -12.81 4.93
N GLN A 307 9.43 -14.04 5.44
CA GLN A 307 8.38 -14.40 6.40
C GLN A 307 8.39 -13.50 7.64
N GLU A 308 9.57 -13.16 8.16
CA GLU A 308 9.71 -12.25 9.30
C GLU A 308 9.10 -10.87 9.06
N LEU A 309 9.15 -10.37 7.82
CA LEU A 309 8.54 -9.10 7.43
C LEU A 309 7.04 -9.27 7.21
N ALA A 310 6.63 -10.34 6.53
CA ALA A 310 5.22 -10.65 6.30
C ALA A 310 4.43 -10.81 7.61
N PHE A 311 5.04 -11.38 8.65
CA PHE A 311 4.43 -11.54 9.97
C PHE A 311 4.23 -10.21 10.72
N GLU A 312 4.93 -9.15 10.31
CA GLU A 312 4.80 -7.81 10.87
C GLU A 312 3.87 -6.92 10.04
N GLN A 313 3.42 -7.33 8.85
CA GLN A 313 2.47 -6.56 8.04
C GLN A 313 1.07 -6.64 8.63
N ASP A 314 0.44 -5.48 8.83
CA ASP A 314 -0.93 -5.37 9.34
C ASP A 314 -1.98 -5.58 8.26
N GLY A 315 -1.66 -5.17 7.02
CA GLY A 315 -2.55 -5.36 5.88
C GLY A 315 -2.48 -6.76 5.28
N ILE A 316 -3.51 -7.10 4.51
CA ILE A 316 -3.59 -8.28 3.67
C ILE A 316 -3.85 -7.88 2.22
N SER A 317 -3.35 -8.67 1.27
CA SER A 317 -3.55 -8.40 -0.14
C SER A 317 -5.04 -8.48 -0.53
N PHE A 318 -5.53 -7.47 -1.25
CA PHE A 318 -6.81 -7.51 -1.94
C PHE A 318 -6.72 -8.14 -3.35
N PHE A 319 -5.52 -8.59 -3.76
CA PHE A 319 -5.33 -9.46 -4.93
C PHE A 319 -5.24 -10.94 -4.57
N GLU A 320 -5.60 -11.77 -5.55
CA GLU A 320 -5.58 -13.23 -5.49
C GLU A 320 -6.36 -13.80 -4.30
N LYS A 321 -6.19 -15.09 -4.00
CA LYS A 321 -6.88 -15.71 -2.85
C LYS A 321 -6.33 -15.13 -1.54
N SER A 322 -7.27 -14.79 -0.67
CA SER A 322 -7.11 -14.52 0.75
C SER A 322 -8.23 -15.29 1.44
N ASP A 323 -7.91 -16.13 2.43
CA ASP A 323 -8.86 -17.07 3.01
C ASP A 323 -9.16 -16.83 4.49
N ILE A 324 -8.36 -15.99 5.14
CA ILE A 324 -8.61 -15.49 6.51
C ILE A 324 -8.53 -13.97 6.58
N SER A 325 -9.31 -13.34 7.45
CA SER A 325 -9.27 -11.89 7.71
C SER A 325 -9.66 -11.57 9.16
N GLU A 326 -9.50 -10.30 9.56
CA GLU A 326 -10.03 -9.74 10.82
C GLU A 326 -9.65 -10.54 12.09
N LEU A 327 -8.36 -10.71 12.34
CA LEU A 327 -7.90 -11.34 13.58
C LEU A 327 -8.24 -10.47 14.80
N LYS A 328 -8.97 -11.05 15.76
CA LYS A 328 -9.37 -10.48 17.05
C LYS A 328 -8.89 -11.36 18.19
N THR A 329 -8.80 -10.78 19.38
CA THR A 329 -8.38 -11.49 20.61
C THR A 329 -9.35 -11.22 21.75
N SER A 330 -9.67 -12.26 22.51
CA SER A 330 -10.36 -12.16 23.80
C SER A 330 -9.45 -12.70 24.90
N ILE A 331 -9.39 -12.02 26.05
CA ILE A 331 -8.46 -12.33 27.14
C ILE A 331 -9.29 -12.72 28.37
N TYR A 332 -9.02 -13.90 28.93
CA TYR A 332 -9.66 -14.43 30.13
C TYR A 332 -8.59 -15.05 31.04
N ASP A 333 -8.24 -14.39 32.15
CA ASP A 333 -7.17 -14.86 33.04
C ASP A 333 -5.90 -15.23 32.24
N ASP A 334 -5.48 -16.51 32.24
CA ASP A 334 -4.33 -17.02 31.48
C ASP A 334 -4.68 -17.60 30.09
N GLN A 335 -5.92 -17.41 29.62
CA GLN A 335 -6.37 -17.81 28.29
C GLN A 335 -6.46 -16.61 27.35
N ILE A 336 -5.89 -16.76 26.15
CA ILE A 336 -6.13 -15.86 25.02
C ILE A 336 -6.86 -16.66 23.94
N ILE A 337 -8.04 -16.20 23.54
CA ILE A 337 -8.78 -16.75 22.41
C ILE A 337 -8.52 -15.88 21.18
N LEU A 338 -7.90 -16.45 20.16
CA LEU A 338 -7.76 -15.85 18.84
C LEU A 338 -9.01 -16.16 18.04
N ASN A 339 -9.58 -15.18 17.35
CA ASN A 339 -10.73 -15.37 16.46
C ASN A 339 -10.49 -14.66 15.13
N TRP A 340 -10.83 -15.28 14.01
CA TRP A 340 -10.69 -14.70 12.67
C TRP A 340 -11.85 -15.11 11.76
N ASN A 341 -12.09 -14.30 10.74
CA ASN A 341 -13.03 -14.62 9.67
C ASN A 341 -12.36 -15.57 8.68
N CYS A 342 -13.11 -16.54 8.14
CA CYS A 342 -12.61 -17.48 7.13
C CYS A 342 -13.56 -17.60 5.94
N THR A 343 -13.05 -17.44 4.73
CA THR A 343 -13.85 -17.57 3.50
C THR A 343 -13.67 -18.94 2.85
N ARG A 344 -14.53 -19.91 3.20
CA ARG A 344 -14.59 -21.27 2.60
C ARG A 344 -13.20 -21.89 2.33
N SER A 345 -12.31 -21.84 3.32
CA SER A 345 -10.98 -22.46 3.23
C SER A 345 -11.02 -23.95 3.57
N LEU A 346 -10.27 -24.76 2.82
CA LEU A 346 -9.93 -26.14 3.17
C LEU A 346 -8.54 -26.25 3.83
N ASN A 347 -7.82 -25.13 3.94
CA ASN A 347 -6.48 -25.09 4.51
C ASN A 347 -6.52 -25.18 6.04
N LYS A 348 -5.38 -25.53 6.62
CA LYS A 348 -5.12 -25.30 8.04
C LYS A 348 -4.58 -23.90 8.26
N ALA A 349 -4.96 -23.30 9.37
CA ALA A 349 -4.31 -22.13 9.94
C ALA A 349 -3.23 -22.60 10.91
N SER A 350 -2.00 -22.14 10.72
CA SER A 350 -0.89 -22.28 11.68
C SER A 350 -0.86 -21.07 12.62
N ILE A 351 -0.76 -21.32 13.92
CA ILE A 351 -0.74 -20.28 14.94
C ILE A 351 0.69 -20.14 15.48
N TYR A 352 1.19 -18.91 15.49
CA TYR A 352 2.50 -18.56 16.01
C TYR A 352 2.37 -17.50 17.10
N MET A 353 3.33 -17.49 18.02
CA MET A 353 3.44 -16.50 19.07
C MET A 353 4.89 -16.05 19.28
N ALA A 354 5.09 -14.75 19.52
CA ALA A 354 6.35 -14.20 19.99
C ALA A 354 6.12 -13.39 21.28
N THR A 355 7.09 -13.44 22.19
CA THR A 355 7.06 -12.72 23.47
C THR A 355 7.97 -11.49 23.48
N THR A 356 8.58 -11.18 22.33
CA THR A 356 9.54 -10.09 22.15
C THR A 356 9.14 -9.21 20.96
N ASN A 357 9.79 -8.05 20.86
CA ASN A 357 9.66 -7.14 19.72
C ASN A 357 11.06 -6.68 19.29
N HIS A 358 11.95 -7.64 19.09
CA HIS A 358 13.31 -7.42 18.60
C HIS A 358 13.29 -6.89 17.16
N PHE A 359 12.23 -7.17 16.40
CA PHE A 359 12.05 -6.65 15.04
C PHE A 359 12.14 -5.13 15.00
N LYS A 360 11.57 -4.45 16.00
CA LYS A 360 11.65 -2.99 16.16
C LYS A 360 13.09 -2.46 16.17
N THR A 361 14.07 -3.25 16.61
CA THR A 361 15.49 -2.88 16.73
C THR A 361 16.38 -3.61 15.72
N GLY A 362 15.81 -4.17 14.65
CA GLY A 362 16.54 -4.81 13.55
C GLY A 362 17.00 -6.25 13.82
N SER A 363 16.58 -6.84 14.93
CA SER A 363 16.83 -8.24 15.26
C SER A 363 15.57 -9.09 15.03
N LYS A 364 15.70 -10.41 14.87
CA LYS A 364 14.53 -11.27 14.63
C LYS A 364 13.84 -11.65 15.93
N ASP A 365 12.50 -11.65 15.92
CA ASP A 365 11.70 -12.25 16.98
C ASP A 365 11.72 -13.78 16.85
N LYS A 366 11.72 -14.48 18.00
CA LYS A 366 11.58 -15.94 18.03
C LYS A 366 10.10 -16.32 18.04
N TRP A 367 9.61 -16.76 16.89
CA TRP A 367 8.24 -17.25 16.74
C TRP A 367 8.12 -18.71 17.17
N ILE A 368 7.25 -18.97 18.15
CA ILE A 368 6.89 -20.30 18.64
C ILE A 368 5.63 -20.74 17.91
N LYS A 369 5.67 -21.88 17.21
CA LYS A 369 4.46 -22.48 16.63
C LYS A 369 3.65 -23.12 17.76
N LEU A 370 2.45 -22.61 18.00
CA LEU A 370 1.55 -23.07 19.05
C LEU A 370 0.72 -24.28 18.61
N GLY A 371 0.39 -24.36 17.32
CA GLY A 371 -0.39 -25.45 16.77
C GLY A 371 -0.96 -25.14 15.39
N GLU A 372 -1.85 -26.02 14.95
CA GLU A 372 -2.63 -25.86 13.74
C GLU A 372 -4.09 -26.22 14.00
N THR A 373 -5.00 -25.57 13.30
CA THR A 373 -6.43 -25.89 13.28
C THR A 373 -6.97 -25.69 11.86
N PRO A 374 -8.04 -26.38 11.41
CA PRO A 374 -8.67 -26.01 10.14
C PRO A 374 -9.02 -24.52 10.14
N ALA A 375 -8.65 -23.79 9.08
CA ALA A 375 -8.86 -22.34 9.04
C ALA A 375 -10.34 -21.95 9.18
N LYS A 376 -11.25 -22.85 8.76
CA LYS A 376 -12.70 -22.72 8.90
C LYS A 376 -13.21 -22.73 10.35
N GLU A 377 -12.43 -23.23 11.31
CA GLU A 377 -12.82 -23.17 12.73
C GLU A 377 -12.87 -21.73 13.22
N GLY A 378 -12.10 -20.82 12.61
CA GLY A 378 -12.15 -19.39 12.91
C GLY A 378 -11.67 -19.03 14.32
N THR A 379 -11.12 -19.98 15.08
CA THR A 379 -10.73 -19.77 16.46
C THR A 379 -9.57 -20.66 16.91
N PHE A 380 -8.79 -20.19 17.89
CA PHE A 380 -7.74 -20.96 18.57
C PHE A 380 -7.52 -20.45 20.00
N SER A 381 -7.54 -21.36 20.98
CA SER A 381 -7.30 -21.02 22.40
C SER A 381 -5.84 -21.21 22.77
N VAL A 382 -5.24 -20.21 23.41
CA VAL A 382 -3.87 -20.20 23.88
C VAL A 382 -3.86 -20.15 25.41
N ASN A 383 -3.29 -21.17 26.04
CA ASN A 383 -3.05 -21.17 27.49
C ASN A 383 -1.67 -20.60 27.80
N LEU A 384 -1.61 -19.35 28.27
CA LEU A 384 -0.38 -18.65 28.59
C LEU A 384 0.44 -19.32 29.70
N ALA A 385 -0.19 -20.11 30.59
CA ALA A 385 0.53 -20.84 31.63
C ALA A 385 1.50 -21.89 31.05
N GLN A 386 1.33 -22.28 29.78
CA GLN A 386 2.19 -23.23 29.07
C GLN A 386 3.32 -22.55 28.27
N HIS A 387 3.43 -21.22 28.36
CA HIS A 387 4.32 -20.42 27.53
C HIS A 387 5.15 -19.42 28.35
N PRO A 388 6.27 -18.89 27.80
CA PRO A 388 7.08 -17.91 28.51
C PRO A 388 6.26 -16.67 28.87
N LYS A 389 6.35 -16.24 30.14
CA LYS A 389 5.66 -15.05 30.63
C LYS A 389 6.20 -13.80 29.93
N SER A 390 5.28 -12.92 29.51
CA SER A 390 5.59 -11.62 28.95
C SER A 390 4.51 -10.59 29.29
N LYS A 391 4.89 -9.31 29.26
CA LYS A 391 3.96 -8.16 29.36
C LYS A 391 3.15 -7.95 28.07
N PHE A 392 3.58 -8.57 26.97
CA PHE A 392 2.83 -8.57 25.73
C PHE A 392 3.16 -9.81 24.89
N TYR A 393 2.24 -10.14 23.99
CA TYR A 393 2.38 -11.24 23.06
C TYR A 393 2.05 -10.74 21.65
N LYS A 394 2.86 -11.12 20.66
CA LYS A 394 2.48 -11.04 19.25
C LYS A 394 1.94 -12.39 18.83
N PHE A 395 0.82 -12.41 18.12
CA PHE A 395 0.25 -13.59 17.50
C PHE A 395 0.23 -13.44 15.99
N VAL A 396 0.48 -14.55 15.30
CA VAL A 396 0.25 -14.67 13.86
C VAL A 396 -0.62 -15.89 13.59
N VAL A 397 -1.64 -15.71 12.76
CA VAL A 397 -2.43 -16.79 12.17
C VAL A 397 -2.13 -16.81 10.68
N ALA A 398 -1.58 -17.91 10.18
CA ALA A 398 -1.12 -18.00 8.79
C ALA A 398 -1.73 -19.20 8.05
N THR A 399 -2.14 -18.98 6.81
CA THR A 399 -2.50 -20.00 5.83
C THR A 399 -1.53 -19.93 4.65
N PRO A 400 -1.62 -20.84 3.65
CA PRO A 400 -0.85 -20.70 2.42
C PRO A 400 -1.16 -19.44 1.59
N PHE A 401 -2.27 -18.73 1.88
CA PHE A 401 -2.71 -17.59 1.06
C PHE A 401 -2.41 -16.23 1.68
N ASN A 402 -2.46 -16.12 3.01
CA ASN A 402 -2.14 -14.89 3.74
C ASN A 402 -1.85 -15.16 5.23
N SER A 403 -1.32 -14.15 5.91
CA SER A 403 -1.13 -14.11 7.36
C SER A 403 -1.86 -12.93 7.98
N LEU A 404 -2.31 -13.08 9.22
CA LEU A 404 -2.87 -12.03 10.07
C LEU A 404 -2.01 -11.91 11.31
N ASN A 405 -1.76 -10.69 11.79
CA ASN A 405 -1.03 -10.45 13.03
C ASN A 405 -1.89 -9.68 14.04
N ARG A 406 -1.67 -9.92 15.34
CA ARG A 406 -2.30 -9.16 16.42
C ARG A 406 -1.43 -9.12 17.66
N TRP A 407 -1.37 -7.99 18.34
CA TRP A 407 -0.64 -7.84 19.60
C TRP A 407 -1.61 -7.81 20.78
N VAL A 408 -1.21 -8.41 21.89
CA VAL A 408 -1.97 -8.42 23.14
C VAL A 408 -1.06 -7.92 24.25
N ASN A 409 -1.43 -6.83 24.91
CA ASN A 409 -0.77 -6.33 26.12
C ASN A 409 -1.44 -6.94 27.36
N LYS A 410 -0.65 -7.26 28.39
CA LYS A 410 -1.06 -7.99 29.60
C LYS A 410 -0.72 -7.23 30.87
#